data_AF-A0A1H9F9N5-F1
#
_entry.id   AF-A0A1H9F9N5-F1
#
_cell.length_a   1.000
_cell.length_b   1.000
_cell.length_c   1.000
_cell.angle_alpha   90.00
_cell.angle_beta   90.00
_cell.angle_gamma   90.00
#
_symmetry.space_group_name_H-M   'P 1'
#
loop_
_entity.id
_entity.type
_entity.pdbx_description
1 polymer ?
#
loop_
_entity_poly.entity_id
_entity_poly.type
_entity_poly.pdbx_seq_one_letter_code
_entity_poly.pdbx_strand_id
1 'polypeptide(L)'
;MKLKIVCITVLSLAPAGALAGTMAGNPAEPASPVEIPAGFKLEWPVDCTVGKTCFIQHYFDRDFGPAAEDYMCGTMTYQRHNGVDIRLLSMKDKAAGVNVLAAAPGTVLRVRDGMEDVSVATTGREAVRGRECGNGLVVQNEGKLQTQYCHMARGSIVVHPGDRVKVGQKLGQVGLSGDTEFPHLHFTVMEEGTSLDPFAVGEKEGECGGGTSLWDPALKDALAYHAGTVLNAGFATQKLSMADVESGGVVPPKGTDAPAIVAYVRSIGLRQGDQQRLVVRKPDGSVLIQQEIVPLDENKDQYLMLVGRKRPPEGWAAGTYAAEYTVTRDGKTVVEKSFSFQF
;
A
#
# COMPACT_ATOMS: atom_id res chain seq x y z
N MET A 1 37.95 16.37 36.45
CA MET A 1 36.95 15.40 36.95
C MET A 1 36.31 14.71 35.76
N LYS A 2 36.73 13.47 35.47
CA LYS A 2 36.12 12.58 34.47
C LYS A 2 35.49 11.44 35.26
N LEU A 3 34.16 11.30 35.19
CA LEU A 3 33.44 10.22 35.85
C LEU A 3 33.20 9.08 34.85
N LYS A 4 33.60 7.88 35.26
CA LYS A 4 33.43 6.60 34.56
C LYS A 4 31.96 6.21 34.46
N ILE A 5 31.55 5.57 33.36
CA ILE A 5 30.45 4.63 33.35
C ILE A 5 30.99 3.31 32.80
N VAL A 6 30.78 2.27 33.60
CA VAL A 6 31.24 0.88 33.43
C VAL A 6 30.19 0.13 32.60
N CYS A 7 30.65 -0.61 31.60
CA CYS A 7 29.83 -1.53 30.81
C CYS A 7 29.54 -2.79 31.64
N ILE A 8 28.26 -3.06 31.93
CA ILE A 8 27.82 -4.30 32.57
C ILE A 8 27.13 -5.15 31.50
N THR A 9 27.78 -6.24 31.13
CA THR A 9 27.23 -7.28 30.26
C THR A 9 26.21 -8.09 31.07
N VAL A 10 24.94 -8.06 30.67
CA VAL A 10 23.90 -8.91 31.27
C VAL A 10 23.84 -10.21 30.45
N LEU A 11 24.24 -11.32 31.08
CA LEU A 11 23.98 -12.67 30.57
C LEU A 11 22.47 -12.93 30.57
N SER A 12 21.91 -13.22 29.40
CA SER A 12 20.54 -13.73 29.26
C SER A 12 20.52 -15.24 29.54
N LEU A 13 19.77 -15.64 30.56
CA LEU A 13 19.38 -17.03 30.84
C LEU A 13 18.36 -17.50 29.80
N ALA A 14 18.58 -18.71 29.26
CA ALA A 14 17.62 -19.39 28.39
C ALA A 14 16.39 -19.87 29.19
N PRO A 15 15.15 -19.76 28.67
CA PRO A 15 14.03 -20.47 29.25
C PRO A 15 13.96 -21.92 28.75
N ALA A 16 13.57 -22.78 29.68
CA ALA A 16 13.41 -24.21 29.54
C ALA A 16 12.21 -24.61 28.66
N GLY A 17 12.26 -25.85 28.17
CA GLY A 17 11.39 -26.39 27.14
C GLY A 17 9.90 -26.42 27.46
N ALA A 18 9.11 -26.16 26.42
CA ALA A 18 7.72 -26.57 26.32
C ALA A 18 7.63 -27.70 25.27
N LEU A 19 7.05 -28.82 25.67
CA LEU A 19 6.76 -29.97 24.83
C LEU A 19 5.76 -29.58 23.73
N ALA A 20 6.24 -29.48 22.49
CA ALA A 20 5.39 -29.40 21.31
C ALA A 20 4.97 -30.82 20.91
N GLY A 21 3.67 -31.11 21.06
CA GLY A 21 3.05 -32.26 20.40
C GLY A 21 3.06 -32.04 18.90
N THR A 22 3.86 -32.82 18.18
CA THR A 22 3.95 -32.80 16.72
C THR A 22 2.76 -33.56 16.13
N MET A 23 1.78 -32.84 15.62
CA MET A 23 0.96 -33.29 14.48
C MET A 23 1.36 -32.44 13.28
N ALA A 24 2.61 -32.64 12.83
CA ALA A 24 3.05 -32.16 11.52
C ALA A 24 2.44 -33.08 10.46
N GLY A 25 1.25 -32.75 9.99
CA GLY A 25 0.82 -33.21 8.68
C GLY A 25 1.60 -32.43 7.64
N ASN A 26 2.30 -33.11 6.74
CA ASN A 26 2.86 -32.51 5.53
C ASN A 26 1.77 -31.68 4.83
N PRO A 27 2.11 -30.54 4.18
CA PRO A 27 1.19 -29.93 3.23
C PRO A 27 0.84 -30.98 2.17
N ALA A 28 -0.46 -31.18 1.96
CA ALA A 28 -0.97 -32.08 0.95
C ALA A 28 -0.40 -31.69 -0.43
N GLU A 29 -0.11 -32.69 -1.25
CA GLU A 29 0.07 -32.57 -2.70
C GLU A 29 -0.99 -31.61 -3.27
N PRO A 30 -0.66 -30.74 -4.25
CA PRO A 30 -1.60 -29.74 -4.71
C PRO A 30 -2.90 -30.39 -5.17
N ALA A 31 -3.99 -29.71 -4.77
CA ALA A 31 -5.29 -29.81 -5.44
C ALA A 31 -5.08 -29.78 -6.97
N SER A 32 -6.03 -30.34 -7.71
CA SER A 32 -6.03 -30.33 -9.17
C SER A 32 -5.55 -28.99 -9.78
N PRO A 33 -4.93 -28.99 -10.98
CA PRO A 33 -4.45 -27.76 -11.60
C PRO A 33 -5.51 -26.67 -11.56
N VAL A 34 -5.11 -25.43 -11.28
CA VAL A 34 -6.04 -24.30 -11.21
C VAL A 34 -6.80 -24.19 -12.54
N GLU A 35 -8.13 -24.18 -12.47
CA GLU A 35 -9.03 -24.18 -13.63
C GLU A 35 -9.65 -22.80 -13.82
N ILE A 36 -8.96 -21.93 -14.56
CA ILE A 36 -9.50 -20.63 -14.93
C ILE A 36 -10.49 -20.79 -16.11
N PRO A 37 -11.77 -20.43 -15.96
CA PRO A 37 -12.72 -20.49 -17.06
C PRO A 37 -12.27 -19.67 -18.27
N ALA A 38 -12.53 -20.17 -19.48
CA ALA A 38 -12.13 -19.49 -20.70
C ALA A 38 -12.78 -18.10 -20.80
N GLY A 39 -11.96 -17.06 -20.97
CA GLY A 39 -12.44 -15.67 -21.05
C GLY A 39 -12.73 -15.02 -19.70
N PHE A 40 -12.51 -15.72 -18.58
CA PHE A 40 -12.54 -15.10 -17.27
C PHE A 40 -11.47 -14.01 -17.17
N LYS A 41 -11.88 -12.85 -16.67
CA LYS A 41 -11.00 -11.70 -16.44
C LYS A 41 -11.55 -10.84 -15.30
N LEU A 42 -10.65 -10.12 -14.66
CA LEU A 42 -10.93 -9.20 -13.57
C LEU A 42 -10.82 -7.76 -14.08
N GLU A 43 -11.85 -6.97 -13.79
CA GLU A 43 -11.79 -5.52 -13.83
C GLU A 43 -11.25 -4.96 -12.51
N TRP A 44 -10.79 -3.72 -12.55
CA TRP A 44 -10.26 -3.05 -11.37
C TRP A 44 -11.34 -2.82 -10.30
N PRO A 45 -11.15 -3.26 -9.04
CA PRO A 45 -12.22 -3.30 -8.03
C PRO A 45 -12.41 -2.01 -7.24
N VAL A 46 -11.72 -0.92 -7.60
CA VAL A 46 -11.80 0.37 -6.88
C VAL A 46 -12.06 1.50 -7.87
N ASP A 47 -13.04 2.35 -7.56
CA ASP A 47 -13.41 3.52 -8.37
C ASP A 47 -12.38 4.65 -8.22
N CYS A 48 -11.21 4.46 -8.84
CA CYS A 48 -10.06 5.33 -8.74
C CYS A 48 -9.22 5.27 -10.03
N THR A 49 -8.28 6.21 -10.16
CA THR A 49 -7.27 6.17 -11.21
C THR A 49 -5.98 5.61 -10.63
N VAL A 50 -5.60 4.40 -11.05
CA VAL A 50 -4.36 3.74 -10.62
C VAL A 50 -3.15 4.63 -10.91
N GLY A 51 -2.25 4.74 -9.93
CA GLY A 51 -1.07 5.60 -10.02
C GLY A 51 -1.34 7.09 -9.79
N LYS A 52 -2.59 7.48 -9.50
CA LYS A 52 -2.97 8.87 -9.22
C LYS A 52 -3.79 9.03 -7.95
N THR A 53 -4.93 8.34 -7.85
CA THR A 53 -5.86 8.43 -6.71
C THR A 53 -5.97 7.12 -5.93
N CYS A 54 -5.32 6.06 -6.41
CA CYS A 54 -5.08 4.82 -5.68
C CYS A 54 -3.82 4.13 -6.22
N PHE A 55 -3.25 3.26 -5.40
CA PHE A 55 -1.99 2.59 -5.71
C PHE A 55 -2.03 1.16 -5.17
N ILE A 56 -1.33 0.24 -5.84
CA ILE A 56 -1.03 -1.05 -5.24
C ILE A 56 0.05 -0.81 -4.18
N GLN A 57 -0.27 -1.11 -2.93
CA GLN A 57 0.67 -1.05 -1.82
C GLN A 57 1.38 -2.39 -1.66
N HIS A 58 0.62 -3.48 -1.69
CA HIS A 58 1.14 -4.85 -1.58
C HIS A 58 0.51 -5.76 -2.63
N TYR A 59 1.33 -6.62 -3.21
CA TYR A 59 0.97 -7.72 -4.10
C TYR A 59 0.87 -9.03 -3.30
N PHE A 60 0.36 -10.07 -3.94
CA PHE A 60 0.31 -11.41 -3.37
C PHE A 60 1.72 -11.90 -3.02
N ASP A 61 1.87 -12.51 -1.85
CA ASP A 61 3.10 -13.18 -1.42
C ASP A 61 3.18 -14.58 -2.03
N ARG A 62 4.13 -14.79 -2.92
CA ARG A 62 4.39 -16.07 -3.56
C ARG A 62 5.42 -16.91 -2.82
N ASP A 63 6.14 -16.32 -1.86
CA ASP A 63 7.09 -17.00 -0.99
C ASP A 63 6.67 -16.86 0.48
N PHE A 64 5.96 -17.86 1.00
CA PHE A 64 5.55 -17.87 2.41
C PHE A 64 6.72 -18.03 3.41
N GLY A 65 7.95 -18.08 2.93
CA GLY A 65 9.17 -17.92 3.71
C GLY A 65 9.34 -16.51 4.31
N PRO A 66 10.46 -16.26 5.02
CA PRO A 66 10.72 -14.97 5.65
C PRO A 66 11.07 -13.84 4.67
N ALA A 67 11.41 -14.16 3.42
CA ALA A 67 11.80 -13.16 2.43
C ALA A 67 10.57 -12.39 1.90
N ALA A 68 9.45 -13.12 1.69
CA ALA A 68 8.21 -12.64 1.07
C ALA A 68 8.45 -11.97 -0.29
N GLU A 69 7.96 -12.58 -1.36
CA GLU A 69 8.25 -12.13 -2.73
C GLU A 69 6.97 -11.95 -3.54
N ASP A 70 6.86 -10.81 -4.22
CA ASP A 70 5.80 -10.57 -5.19
C ASP A 70 6.07 -11.29 -6.53
N TYR A 71 5.11 -11.27 -7.44
CA TYR A 71 5.19 -11.93 -8.76
C TYR A 71 6.35 -11.50 -9.67
N MET A 72 7.04 -10.42 -9.32
CA MET A 72 8.23 -9.95 -10.02
C MET A 72 9.50 -10.14 -9.19
N CYS A 73 9.50 -11.06 -8.21
CA CYS A 73 10.58 -11.26 -7.23
C CYS A 73 10.90 -9.94 -6.48
N GLY A 74 9.88 -9.11 -6.27
CA GLY A 74 10.01 -7.84 -5.61
C GLY A 74 9.57 -7.87 -4.16
N THR A 75 9.80 -6.75 -3.49
CA THR A 75 9.60 -6.58 -2.05
C THR A 75 8.30 -5.84 -1.73
N MET A 76 7.38 -5.68 -2.70
CA MET A 76 6.10 -5.01 -2.47
C MET A 76 5.06 -6.01 -1.97
N THR A 77 5.41 -6.78 -0.94
CA THR A 77 4.55 -7.75 -0.27
C THR A 77 5.06 -7.96 1.16
N TYR A 78 4.37 -8.80 1.94
CA TYR A 78 4.83 -9.25 3.25
C TYR A 78 4.39 -10.69 3.49
N GLN A 79 5.00 -11.34 4.48
CA GLN A 79 4.80 -12.76 4.73
C GLN A 79 3.32 -13.14 4.84
N ARG A 80 2.90 -14.09 4.00
CA ARG A 80 1.55 -14.66 3.88
C ARG A 80 0.49 -13.64 3.45
N HIS A 81 0.88 -12.54 2.82
CA HIS A 81 -0.08 -11.65 2.19
C HIS A 81 -0.76 -12.38 1.02
N ASN A 82 -2.06 -12.61 1.13
CA ASN A 82 -2.78 -13.52 0.25
C ASN A 82 -3.63 -12.81 -0.81
N GLY A 83 -3.37 -11.54 -1.08
CA GLY A 83 -4.18 -10.73 -1.98
C GLY A 83 -3.43 -9.51 -2.51
N VAL A 84 -4.18 -8.47 -2.88
CA VAL A 84 -3.66 -7.20 -3.37
C VAL A 84 -4.23 -6.08 -2.51
N ASP A 85 -3.37 -5.28 -1.90
CA ASP A 85 -3.75 -4.11 -1.14
C ASP A 85 -3.81 -2.88 -2.04
N ILE A 86 -5.02 -2.41 -2.31
CA ILE A 86 -5.29 -1.24 -3.15
C ILE A 86 -5.55 -0.04 -2.25
N ARG A 87 -4.51 0.76 -2.09
CA ARG A 87 -4.41 1.86 -1.14
C ARG A 87 -4.97 3.17 -1.69
N LEU A 88 -5.68 3.92 -0.84
CA LEU A 88 -6.00 5.34 -1.06
C LEU A 88 -4.88 6.25 -0.52
N LEU A 89 -4.84 7.50 -0.97
CA LEU A 89 -3.78 8.44 -0.59
C LEU A 89 -3.91 8.90 0.86
N SER A 90 -5.13 9.01 1.38
CA SER A 90 -5.39 9.59 2.69
C SER A 90 -6.73 9.21 3.32
N MET A 91 -6.86 9.50 4.61
CA MET A 91 -8.12 9.44 5.36
C MET A 91 -9.18 10.38 4.81
N LYS A 92 -8.78 11.51 4.21
CA LYS A 92 -9.70 12.44 3.54
C LYS A 92 -10.33 11.80 2.30
N ASP A 93 -9.57 11.04 1.52
CA ASP A 93 -10.09 10.33 0.34
C ASP A 93 -11.07 9.23 0.76
N LYS A 94 -10.72 8.47 1.82
CA LYS A 94 -11.65 7.52 2.45
C LYS A 94 -12.96 8.21 2.85
N ALA A 95 -12.88 9.36 3.53
CA ALA A 95 -14.06 10.10 3.98
C ALA A 95 -14.89 10.67 2.83
N ALA A 96 -14.27 10.97 1.67
CA ALA A 96 -14.99 11.36 0.45
C ALA A 96 -15.76 10.20 -0.19
N GLY A 97 -15.46 8.96 0.19
CA GLY A 97 -16.22 7.77 -0.17
C GLY A 97 -15.85 7.19 -1.54
N VAL A 98 -14.69 6.52 -1.62
CA VAL A 98 -14.25 5.81 -2.84
C VAL A 98 -14.97 4.46 -2.95
N ASN A 99 -15.63 4.21 -4.08
CA ASN A 99 -16.44 3.01 -4.26
C ASN A 99 -15.56 1.75 -4.46
N VAL A 100 -16.02 0.65 -3.89
CA VAL A 100 -15.56 -0.71 -4.22
C VAL A 100 -16.53 -1.28 -5.25
N LEU A 101 -15.98 -1.84 -6.33
CA LEU A 101 -16.69 -2.34 -7.50
C LEU A 101 -16.47 -3.86 -7.62
N ALA A 102 -17.47 -4.57 -8.13
CA ALA A 102 -17.32 -5.98 -8.44
C ALA A 102 -16.31 -6.17 -9.58
N ALA A 103 -15.20 -6.85 -9.31
CA ALA A 103 -14.15 -7.14 -10.29
C ALA A 103 -14.61 -8.09 -11.41
N ALA A 104 -15.58 -8.95 -11.12
CA ALA A 104 -16.14 -9.91 -12.06
C ALA A 104 -17.62 -10.16 -11.73
N PRO A 105 -18.46 -10.56 -12.70
CA PRO A 105 -19.85 -10.90 -12.44
C PRO A 105 -19.93 -12.14 -11.53
N GLY A 106 -20.99 -12.22 -10.73
CA GLY A 106 -21.15 -13.34 -9.82
C GLY A 106 -22.33 -13.23 -8.88
N THR A 107 -22.36 -14.09 -7.87
CA THR A 107 -23.37 -14.10 -6.81
C THR A 107 -22.71 -13.83 -5.47
N VAL A 108 -23.21 -12.88 -4.70
CA VAL A 108 -22.71 -12.58 -3.35
C VAL A 108 -22.98 -13.79 -2.44
N LEU A 109 -21.94 -14.39 -1.88
CA LEU A 109 -22.05 -15.55 -0.98
C LEU A 109 -22.18 -15.13 0.47
N ARG A 110 -21.34 -14.18 0.89
CA ARG A 110 -21.14 -13.82 2.29
C ARG A 110 -20.90 -12.33 2.38
N VAL A 111 -21.44 -11.71 3.43
CA VAL A 111 -21.24 -10.31 3.77
C VAL A 111 -20.99 -10.21 5.27
N ARG A 112 -20.10 -9.31 5.67
CA ARG A 112 -19.96 -8.82 7.04
C ARG A 112 -19.91 -7.32 7.01
N ASP A 113 -20.71 -6.69 7.85
CA ASP A 113 -20.71 -5.24 8.05
C ASP A 113 -20.91 -4.91 9.54
N GLY A 114 -20.60 -3.69 9.95
CA GLY A 114 -20.81 -3.14 11.28
C GLY A 114 -19.55 -2.99 12.14
N MET A 115 -18.38 -3.46 11.68
CA MET A 115 -17.10 -3.23 12.34
C MET A 115 -16.64 -1.79 12.19
N GLU A 116 -16.01 -1.25 13.23
CA GLU A 116 -15.52 0.13 13.23
C GLU A 116 -14.40 0.33 12.20
N ASP A 117 -14.42 1.50 11.57
CA ASP A 117 -13.34 1.97 10.69
C ASP A 117 -12.22 2.59 11.55
N VAL A 118 -11.43 1.73 12.18
CA VAL A 118 -10.34 2.12 13.08
C VAL A 118 -9.10 1.29 12.82
N SER A 119 -7.95 1.97 12.77
CA SER A 119 -6.66 1.33 12.55
C SER A 119 -6.27 0.39 13.70
N VAL A 120 -5.69 -0.77 13.37
CA VAL A 120 -5.11 -1.68 14.37
C VAL A 120 -3.87 -1.11 15.05
N ALA A 121 -3.22 -0.09 14.48
CA ALA A 121 -2.18 0.65 15.19
C ALA A 121 -2.72 1.39 16.43
N THR A 122 -4.04 1.66 16.46
CA THR A 122 -4.73 2.26 17.62
C THR A 122 -5.35 1.22 18.54
N THR A 123 -5.97 0.17 17.98
CA THR A 123 -6.76 -0.80 18.76
C THR A 123 -6.02 -2.09 19.12
N GLY A 124 -4.90 -2.37 18.45
CA GLY A 124 -4.17 -3.63 18.52
C GLY A 124 -4.81 -4.74 17.66
N ARG A 125 -3.97 -5.60 17.06
CA ARG A 125 -4.43 -6.66 16.15
C ARG A 125 -5.33 -7.71 16.81
N GLU A 126 -5.18 -7.95 18.12
CA GLU A 126 -6.06 -8.86 18.86
C GLU A 126 -7.53 -8.43 18.84
N ALA A 127 -7.84 -7.13 18.68
CA ALA A 127 -9.22 -6.64 18.63
C ALA A 127 -10.02 -7.19 17.43
N VAL A 128 -9.31 -7.59 16.37
CA VAL A 128 -9.88 -8.07 15.11
C VAL A 128 -9.62 -9.56 14.86
N ARG A 129 -9.12 -10.31 15.86
CA ARG A 129 -8.86 -11.74 15.74
C ARG A 129 -10.10 -12.53 15.28
N GLY A 130 -9.93 -13.39 14.29
CA GLY A 130 -10.98 -14.16 13.61
C GLY A 130 -11.91 -13.31 12.72
N ARG A 131 -11.58 -12.03 12.55
CA ARG A 131 -12.34 -11.00 11.84
C ARG A 131 -11.41 -10.06 11.06
N GLU A 132 -10.24 -10.54 10.69
CA GLU A 132 -9.12 -9.79 10.10
C GLU A 132 -9.57 -9.05 8.83
N CYS A 133 -10.40 -9.67 8.01
CA CYS A 133 -10.95 -9.04 6.79
C CYS A 133 -11.87 -7.82 7.05
N GLY A 134 -12.25 -7.51 8.29
CA GLY A 134 -13.13 -6.36 8.58
C GLY A 134 -14.51 -6.41 7.91
N ASN A 135 -15.13 -5.26 7.64
CA ASN A 135 -16.31 -5.27 6.77
C ASN A 135 -15.89 -5.71 5.37
N GLY A 136 -16.69 -6.57 4.76
CA GLY A 136 -16.30 -7.19 3.51
C GLY A 136 -17.31 -8.19 3.00
N LEU A 137 -17.05 -8.70 1.79
CA LEU A 137 -17.91 -9.67 1.15
C LEU A 137 -17.12 -10.64 0.27
N VAL A 138 -17.78 -11.75 -0.08
CA VAL A 138 -17.27 -12.73 -1.03
C VAL A 138 -18.28 -12.91 -2.16
N VAL A 139 -17.80 -12.88 -3.40
CA VAL A 139 -18.60 -13.16 -4.60
C VAL A 139 -18.15 -14.50 -5.18
N GLN A 140 -19.10 -15.40 -5.41
CA GLN A 140 -18.91 -16.58 -6.26
C GLN A 140 -18.91 -16.13 -7.71
N ASN A 141 -17.79 -16.31 -8.38
CA ASN A 141 -17.63 -16.03 -9.80
C ASN A 141 -17.78 -17.32 -10.62
N GLU A 142 -17.51 -17.24 -11.92
CA GLU A 142 -17.61 -18.37 -12.84
C GLU A 142 -16.69 -19.53 -12.44
N GLY A 143 -17.15 -20.76 -12.68
CA GLY A 143 -16.44 -21.97 -12.27
C GLY A 143 -16.30 -22.06 -10.75
N LYS A 144 -15.07 -22.32 -10.30
CA LYS A 144 -14.71 -22.48 -8.89
C LYS A 144 -14.12 -21.21 -8.26
N LEU A 145 -14.08 -20.12 -9.02
CA LEU A 145 -13.44 -18.87 -8.61
C LEU A 145 -14.32 -18.06 -7.65
N GLN A 146 -13.67 -17.45 -6.67
CA GLN A 146 -14.28 -16.48 -5.76
C GLN A 146 -13.42 -15.22 -5.68
N THR A 147 -14.07 -14.06 -5.53
CA THR A 147 -13.40 -12.80 -5.20
C THR A 147 -13.84 -12.33 -3.82
N GLN A 148 -12.88 -11.93 -3.00
CA GLN A 148 -13.12 -11.38 -1.66
C GLN A 148 -12.65 -9.93 -1.58
N TYR A 149 -13.46 -9.12 -0.90
CA TYR A 149 -13.28 -7.68 -0.74
C TYR A 149 -13.28 -7.40 0.76
N CYS A 150 -12.16 -6.95 1.30
CA CYS A 150 -11.96 -6.74 2.74
C CYS A 150 -11.67 -5.27 3.07
N HIS A 151 -11.74 -4.94 4.36
CA HIS A 151 -11.49 -3.61 4.92
C HIS A 151 -12.43 -2.52 4.40
N MET A 152 -13.65 -2.88 4.00
CA MET A 152 -14.67 -1.96 3.51
C MET A 152 -15.16 -1.02 4.64
N ALA A 153 -15.73 0.12 4.26
CA ALA A 153 -16.21 1.11 5.21
C ALA A 153 -17.48 0.63 5.93
N ARG A 154 -17.54 0.86 7.24
CA ARG A 154 -18.70 0.52 8.08
C ARG A 154 -20.00 1.09 7.50
N GLY A 155 -21.00 0.23 7.31
CA GLY A 155 -22.32 0.61 6.83
C GLY A 155 -22.38 0.98 5.35
N SER A 156 -21.30 0.75 4.59
CA SER A 156 -21.22 1.14 3.18
C SER A 156 -21.65 0.03 2.22
N ILE A 157 -21.76 -1.22 2.67
CA ILE A 157 -22.05 -2.36 1.81
C ILE A 157 -23.53 -2.31 1.38
N VAL A 158 -23.78 -2.33 0.06
CA VAL A 158 -25.12 -2.14 -0.53
C VAL A 158 -25.73 -3.41 -1.13
N VAL A 159 -25.06 -4.56 -0.96
CA VAL A 159 -25.48 -5.87 -1.48
C VAL A 159 -25.66 -6.87 -0.35
N HIS A 160 -26.45 -7.91 -0.61
CA HIS A 160 -26.79 -8.96 0.35
C HIS A 160 -26.42 -10.34 -0.20
N PRO A 161 -26.21 -11.35 0.68
CA PRO A 161 -26.07 -12.73 0.25
C PRO A 161 -27.22 -13.17 -0.67
N GLY A 162 -26.89 -13.78 -1.81
CA GLY A 162 -27.82 -14.18 -2.86
C GLY A 162 -27.97 -13.18 -4.01
N ASP A 163 -27.53 -11.93 -3.84
CA ASP A 163 -27.59 -10.93 -4.91
C ASP A 163 -26.67 -11.30 -6.07
N ARG A 164 -27.17 -11.13 -7.30
CA ARG A 164 -26.33 -11.19 -8.51
C ARG A 164 -25.72 -9.82 -8.77
N VAL A 165 -24.41 -9.79 -8.95
CA VAL A 165 -23.65 -8.59 -9.26
C VAL A 165 -23.08 -8.66 -10.67
N LYS A 166 -23.09 -7.53 -11.36
CA LYS A 166 -22.39 -7.36 -12.64
C LYS A 166 -21.02 -6.75 -12.40
N VAL A 167 -20.09 -6.98 -13.32
CA VAL A 167 -18.81 -6.29 -13.32
C VAL A 167 -19.00 -4.76 -13.24
N GLY A 168 -18.18 -4.08 -12.43
CA GLY A 168 -18.28 -2.64 -12.19
C GLY A 168 -19.46 -2.20 -11.31
N GLN A 169 -20.32 -3.12 -10.86
CA GLN A 169 -21.39 -2.77 -9.93
C GLN A 169 -20.82 -2.35 -8.58
N LYS A 170 -21.31 -1.24 -8.03
CA LYS A 170 -20.96 -0.80 -6.67
C LYS A 170 -21.36 -1.85 -5.64
N LEU A 171 -20.40 -2.22 -4.80
CA LEU A 171 -20.54 -3.16 -3.69
C LEU A 171 -20.57 -2.45 -2.34
N GLY A 172 -19.80 -1.38 -2.21
CA GLY A 172 -19.71 -0.53 -1.04
C GLY A 172 -18.62 0.52 -1.20
N GLN A 173 -17.91 0.87 -0.13
CA GLN A 173 -16.81 1.84 -0.17
C GLN A 173 -15.57 1.33 0.55
N VAL A 174 -14.40 1.84 0.15
CA VAL A 174 -13.11 1.55 0.80
C VAL A 174 -13.13 2.09 2.23
N GLY A 175 -12.68 1.28 3.19
CA GLY A 175 -12.78 1.58 4.62
C GLY A 175 -11.45 1.56 5.35
N LEU A 176 -11.55 1.30 6.66
CA LEU A 176 -10.43 1.11 7.59
C LEU A 176 -10.82 0.09 8.67
N SER A 177 -11.62 -0.92 8.32
CA SER A 177 -12.08 -1.93 9.26
C SER A 177 -11.23 -3.21 9.18
N GLY A 178 -11.14 -3.97 10.28
CA GLY A 178 -10.34 -5.21 10.31
C GLY A 178 -8.85 -4.95 10.54
N ASP A 179 -7.99 -5.85 10.08
CA ASP A 179 -6.54 -5.80 10.27
C ASP A 179 -5.87 -4.84 9.28
N THR A 180 -6.11 -3.54 9.49
CA THR A 180 -5.69 -2.48 8.57
C THR A 180 -5.10 -1.28 9.31
N GLU A 181 -4.07 -0.66 8.74
CA GLU A 181 -3.39 0.51 9.31
C GLU A 181 -3.60 1.79 8.48
N PHE A 182 -4.13 1.68 7.27
CA PHE A 182 -4.36 2.77 6.32
C PHE A 182 -5.54 2.45 5.39
N PRO A 183 -6.20 3.46 4.79
CA PRO A 183 -7.38 3.21 3.97
C PRO A 183 -7.05 2.46 2.68
N HIS A 184 -7.55 1.23 2.56
CA HIS A 184 -7.33 0.38 1.39
C HIS A 184 -8.42 -0.68 1.24
N LEU A 185 -8.53 -1.24 0.04
CA LEU A 185 -9.23 -2.50 -0.21
C LEU A 185 -8.19 -3.62 -0.25
N HIS A 186 -8.34 -4.64 0.58
CA HIS A 186 -7.64 -5.91 0.37
C HIS A 186 -8.50 -6.79 -0.53
N PHE A 187 -7.98 -7.12 -1.71
CA PHE A 187 -8.67 -7.87 -2.74
C PHE A 187 -8.02 -9.24 -2.93
N THR A 188 -8.79 -10.31 -2.77
CA THR A 188 -8.30 -11.69 -2.89
C THR A 188 -9.05 -12.42 -3.98
N VAL A 189 -8.32 -13.19 -4.79
CA VAL A 189 -8.92 -14.19 -5.69
C VAL A 189 -8.67 -15.57 -5.09
N MET A 190 -9.67 -16.44 -5.12
CA MET A 190 -9.56 -17.79 -4.58
C MET A 190 -10.14 -18.81 -5.55
N GLU A 191 -9.60 -20.02 -5.51
CA GLU A 191 -10.21 -21.22 -6.09
C GLU A 191 -10.27 -22.30 -5.01
N GLU A 192 -11.47 -22.84 -4.77
CA GLU A 192 -11.71 -23.90 -3.76
C GLU A 192 -11.11 -23.61 -2.37
N GLY A 193 -11.01 -22.33 -2.00
CA GLY A 193 -10.47 -21.87 -0.71
C GLY A 193 -8.97 -21.58 -0.70
N THR A 194 -8.26 -21.87 -1.79
CA THR A 194 -6.86 -21.51 -1.97
C THR A 194 -6.77 -20.13 -2.63
N SER A 195 -6.01 -19.21 -2.04
CA SER A 195 -5.79 -17.89 -2.63
C SER A 195 -4.87 -17.99 -3.85
N LEU A 196 -5.20 -17.25 -4.90
CA LEU A 196 -4.45 -17.18 -6.15
C LEU A 196 -3.84 -15.79 -6.30
N ASP A 197 -2.62 -15.74 -6.83
CA ASP A 197 -2.02 -14.50 -7.28
C ASP A 197 -2.71 -14.01 -8.57
N PRO A 198 -3.44 -12.88 -8.55
CA PRO A 198 -4.17 -12.41 -9.73
C PRO A 198 -3.24 -11.88 -10.84
N PHE A 199 -1.94 -11.66 -10.57
CA PHE A 199 -0.97 -11.20 -11.56
C PHE A 199 -0.27 -12.35 -12.30
N ALA A 200 -0.15 -13.52 -11.68
CA ALA A 200 0.68 -14.61 -12.21
C ALA A 200 0.15 -16.01 -11.82
N VAL A 201 -1.10 -16.31 -12.17
CA VAL A 201 -1.69 -17.64 -11.96
C VAL A 201 -0.88 -18.71 -12.70
N GLY A 202 -0.61 -19.82 -12.01
CA GLY A 202 0.07 -20.99 -12.58
C GLY A 202 1.58 -20.82 -12.77
N GLU A 203 2.16 -19.69 -12.36
CA GLU A 203 3.62 -19.57 -12.26
C GLU A 203 4.15 -20.45 -11.13
N LYS A 204 5.29 -21.09 -11.37
CA LYS A 204 5.90 -22.03 -10.42
C LYS A 204 6.54 -21.29 -9.25
N GLU A 205 6.65 -21.99 -8.13
CA GLU A 205 7.41 -21.53 -6.98
C GLU A 205 8.88 -21.28 -7.36
N GLY A 206 9.43 -20.14 -6.94
CA GLY A 206 10.80 -19.72 -7.26
C GLY A 206 11.02 -19.17 -8.68
N GLU A 207 9.98 -19.12 -9.53
CA GLU A 207 9.99 -18.39 -10.80
C GLU A 207 9.26 -17.04 -10.64
N CYS A 208 9.65 -16.04 -11.46
CA CYS A 208 9.10 -14.69 -11.42
C CYS A 208 8.92 -14.11 -12.84
N GLY A 209 7.91 -13.24 -12.99
CA GLY A 209 7.59 -12.55 -14.23
C GLY A 209 6.92 -13.40 -15.31
N GLY A 210 6.52 -14.63 -14.97
CA GLY A 210 5.72 -15.54 -15.75
C GLY A 210 4.26 -15.61 -15.31
N GLY A 211 3.64 -16.77 -15.54
CA GLY A 211 2.23 -17.02 -15.19
C GLY A 211 1.23 -16.31 -16.10
N THR A 212 -0.04 -16.42 -15.72
CA THR A 212 -1.16 -15.79 -16.42
C THR A 212 -1.81 -14.74 -15.52
N SER A 213 -1.81 -13.49 -15.98
CA SER A 213 -2.58 -12.42 -15.33
C SER A 213 -4.08 -12.65 -15.52
N LEU A 214 -4.85 -12.52 -14.45
CA LEU A 214 -6.32 -12.54 -14.48
C LEU A 214 -6.93 -11.18 -14.79
N TRP A 215 -6.15 -10.09 -14.76
CA TRP A 215 -6.65 -8.75 -15.04
C TRP A 215 -7.01 -8.58 -16.51
N ASP A 216 -8.03 -7.75 -16.79
CA ASP A 216 -8.35 -7.35 -18.16
C ASP A 216 -7.10 -6.81 -18.86
N PRO A 217 -6.74 -7.31 -20.07
CA PRO A 217 -5.58 -6.82 -20.82
C PRO A 217 -5.56 -5.30 -21.05
N ALA A 218 -6.71 -4.63 -21.07
CA ALA A 218 -6.82 -3.17 -21.16
C ALA A 218 -6.22 -2.44 -19.94
N LEU A 219 -6.08 -3.12 -18.81
CA LEU A 219 -5.47 -2.59 -17.59
C LEU A 219 -3.94 -2.74 -17.56
N LYS A 220 -3.33 -3.41 -18.54
CA LYS A 220 -1.89 -3.74 -18.54
C LYS A 220 -0.99 -2.54 -18.25
N ASP A 221 -1.24 -1.39 -18.89
CA ASP A 221 -0.41 -0.20 -18.71
C ASP A 221 -0.65 0.45 -17.34
N ALA A 222 -1.89 0.44 -16.86
CA ALA A 222 -2.25 0.99 -15.56
C ALA A 222 -1.74 0.14 -14.39
N LEU A 223 -1.60 -1.17 -14.61
CA LEU A 223 -1.14 -2.16 -13.64
C LEU A 223 0.31 -2.60 -13.88
N ALA A 224 1.06 -1.86 -14.69
CA ALA A 224 2.48 -2.11 -14.89
C ALA A 224 3.20 -2.13 -13.54
N TYR A 225 4.11 -3.09 -13.36
CA TYR A 225 4.85 -3.22 -12.13
C TYR A 225 5.76 -2.02 -11.90
N HIS A 226 5.69 -1.42 -10.71
CA HIS A 226 6.57 -0.33 -10.29
C HIS A 226 7.30 -0.73 -9.02
N ALA A 227 8.63 -0.85 -9.09
CA ALA A 227 9.48 -1.18 -7.96
C ALA A 227 9.70 0.02 -7.03
N GLY A 228 8.61 0.50 -6.44
CA GLY A 228 8.49 1.71 -5.64
C GLY A 228 7.79 2.86 -6.39
N THR A 229 7.07 3.72 -5.67
CA THR A 229 6.39 4.89 -6.26
C THR A 229 6.19 6.02 -5.24
N VAL A 230 5.77 7.20 -5.72
CA VAL A 230 5.35 8.32 -4.87
C VAL A 230 3.84 8.28 -4.69
N LEU A 231 3.40 8.06 -3.45
CA LEU A 231 1.99 8.07 -3.07
C LEU A 231 1.41 9.49 -3.10
N ASN A 232 2.12 10.45 -2.49
CA ASN A 232 1.78 11.86 -2.56
C ASN A 232 2.99 12.76 -2.28
N ALA A 233 2.93 13.99 -2.76
CA ALA A 233 3.97 15.00 -2.57
C ALA A 233 3.35 16.39 -2.61
N GLY A 234 4.02 17.35 -1.97
CA GLY A 234 3.52 18.71 -1.93
C GLY A 234 4.39 19.63 -1.08
N PHE A 235 3.82 20.80 -0.77
CA PHE A 235 4.45 21.78 0.08
C PHE A 235 3.62 22.03 1.34
N ALA A 236 4.28 22.44 2.41
CA ALA A 236 3.70 22.80 3.69
C ALA A 236 4.46 23.98 4.31
N THR A 237 3.89 24.54 5.38
CA THR A 237 4.46 25.67 6.14
C THR A 237 5.16 25.23 7.43
N GLN A 238 5.24 23.93 7.69
CA GLN A 238 5.82 23.34 8.90
C GLN A 238 6.33 21.93 8.64
N LYS A 239 7.10 21.38 9.58
CA LYS A 239 7.49 19.97 9.57
C LYS A 239 6.25 19.09 9.69
N LEU A 240 6.19 18.01 8.92
CA LEU A 240 5.09 17.06 8.92
C LEU A 240 5.51 15.73 9.57
N SER A 241 4.55 15.05 10.19
CA SER A 241 4.61 13.64 10.52
C SER A 241 3.96 12.78 9.41
N MET A 242 4.13 11.47 9.47
CA MET A 242 3.43 10.55 8.57
C MET A 242 1.90 10.67 8.74
N ALA A 243 1.42 10.83 9.99
CA ALA A 243 0.00 11.00 10.28
C ALA A 243 -0.57 12.30 9.68
N ASP A 244 0.19 13.40 9.67
CA ASP A 244 -0.27 14.64 9.03
C ASP A 244 -0.49 14.44 7.53
N VAL A 245 0.42 13.71 6.87
CA VAL A 245 0.30 13.41 5.43
C VAL A 245 -0.83 12.41 5.17
N GLU A 246 -0.95 11.36 5.99
CA GLU A 246 -2.04 10.37 5.93
C GLU A 246 -3.43 11.01 6.11
N SER A 247 -3.53 12.10 6.89
CA SER A 247 -4.80 12.79 7.08
C SER A 247 -5.37 13.37 5.77
N GLY A 248 -4.50 13.70 4.80
CA GLY A 248 -4.88 14.43 3.58
C GLY A 248 -5.14 15.93 3.80
N GLY A 249 -4.78 16.46 4.96
CA GLY A 249 -5.02 17.84 5.39
C GLY A 249 -3.86 18.81 5.14
N VAL A 250 -2.82 18.42 4.40
CA VAL A 250 -1.65 19.28 4.18
C VAL A 250 -2.02 20.46 3.26
N VAL A 251 -1.78 21.67 3.75
CA VAL A 251 -2.06 22.91 3.02
C VAL A 251 -0.75 23.53 2.52
N PRO A 252 -0.65 23.88 1.22
CA PRO A 252 0.53 24.53 0.69
C PRO A 252 0.71 25.94 1.27
N PRO A 253 1.95 26.47 1.29
CA PRO A 253 2.21 27.86 1.65
C PRO A 253 1.34 28.83 0.84
N LYS A 254 0.83 29.85 1.50
CA LYS A 254 0.08 30.96 0.89
C LYS A 254 0.73 32.27 1.28
N GLY A 255 0.83 33.19 0.32
CA GLY A 255 1.42 34.51 0.53
C GLY A 255 2.93 34.48 0.76
N THR A 256 3.57 35.58 0.42
CA THR A 256 5.03 35.76 0.60
C THR A 256 5.44 35.83 2.08
N ASP A 257 4.48 35.90 2.98
CA ASP A 257 4.63 35.88 4.43
C ASP A 257 4.54 34.48 5.05
N ALA A 258 4.37 33.41 4.26
CA ALA A 258 4.37 32.04 4.79
C ALA A 258 5.60 31.75 5.70
N PRO A 259 5.43 31.15 6.89
CA PRO A 259 6.52 31.05 7.88
C PRO A 259 7.67 30.12 7.47
N ALA A 260 7.39 29.16 6.58
CA ALA A 260 8.38 28.28 5.98
C ALA A 260 7.87 27.76 4.63
N ILE A 261 8.81 27.26 3.82
CA ILE A 261 8.54 26.39 2.68
C ILE A 261 9.14 25.04 3.04
N VAL A 262 8.29 24.01 3.15
CA VAL A 262 8.68 22.63 3.41
C VAL A 262 8.13 21.77 2.28
N ALA A 263 8.99 21.18 1.45
CA ALA A 263 8.59 20.18 0.48
C ALA A 263 8.56 18.82 1.18
N TYR A 264 7.55 18.00 0.87
CA TYR A 264 7.41 16.65 1.37
C TYR A 264 7.13 15.68 0.24
N VAL A 265 7.60 14.44 0.40
CA VAL A 265 7.32 13.32 -0.49
C VAL A 265 7.09 12.09 0.37
N ARG A 266 5.93 11.45 0.19
CA ARG A 266 5.64 10.14 0.74
C ARG A 266 5.75 9.10 -0.37
N SER A 267 6.73 8.21 -0.25
CA SER A 267 6.96 7.09 -1.15
C SER A 267 6.58 5.76 -0.50
N ILE A 268 6.33 4.76 -1.32
CA ILE A 268 6.03 3.39 -0.92
C ILE A 268 6.89 2.40 -1.71
N GLY A 269 7.18 1.23 -1.15
CA GLY A 269 7.92 0.16 -1.82
C GLY A 269 9.38 0.50 -2.15
N LEU A 270 10.05 1.27 -1.30
CA LEU A 270 11.48 1.52 -1.47
C LEU A 270 12.30 0.30 -1.03
N ARG A 271 13.42 0.06 -1.70
CA ARG A 271 14.30 -1.09 -1.45
C ARG A 271 15.53 -0.69 -0.66
N GLN A 272 16.10 -1.64 0.08
CA GLN A 272 17.44 -1.51 0.62
C GLN A 272 18.42 -1.11 -0.49
N GLY A 273 19.31 -0.16 -0.21
CA GLY A 273 20.25 0.41 -1.17
C GLY A 273 19.71 1.58 -2.01
N ASP A 274 18.40 1.84 -1.99
CA ASP A 274 17.84 3.02 -2.68
C ASP A 274 18.40 4.31 -2.09
N GLN A 275 18.76 5.24 -2.97
CA GLN A 275 19.20 6.57 -2.58
C GLN A 275 18.16 7.63 -2.97
N GLN A 276 17.77 8.47 -2.03
CA GLN A 276 16.72 9.48 -2.23
C GLN A 276 17.32 10.88 -2.31
N ARG A 277 16.80 11.70 -3.22
CA ARG A 277 17.17 13.12 -3.35
C ARG A 277 15.92 13.97 -3.54
N LEU A 278 15.83 15.09 -2.81
CA LEU A 278 14.76 16.09 -2.93
C LEU A 278 15.37 17.48 -3.04
N VAL A 279 15.04 18.20 -4.10
CA VAL A 279 15.51 19.57 -4.37
C VAL A 279 14.32 20.49 -4.42
N VAL A 280 14.43 21.68 -3.82
CA VAL A 280 13.48 22.78 -3.98
C VAL A 280 14.19 23.95 -4.64
N ARG A 281 13.57 24.50 -5.68
CA ARG A 281 14.05 25.65 -6.45
C ARG A 281 13.13 26.85 -6.26
N LYS A 282 13.71 28.03 -6.29
CA LYS A 282 13.02 29.33 -6.27
C LYS A 282 12.46 29.67 -7.66
N PRO A 283 11.65 30.74 -7.78
CA PRO A 283 11.15 31.22 -9.07
C PRO A 283 12.22 31.58 -10.11
N ASP A 284 13.42 31.99 -9.66
CA ASP A 284 14.57 32.28 -10.52
C ASP A 284 15.36 31.03 -10.95
N GLY A 285 14.92 29.83 -10.56
CA GLY A 285 15.56 28.55 -10.84
C GLY A 285 16.72 28.18 -9.90
N SER A 286 17.16 29.10 -9.04
CA SER A 286 18.21 28.82 -8.05
C SER A 286 17.72 27.83 -6.99
N VAL A 287 18.62 26.98 -6.48
CA VAL A 287 18.29 26.02 -5.43
C VAL A 287 18.01 26.78 -4.12
N LEU A 288 16.81 26.59 -3.57
CA LEU A 288 16.44 27.09 -2.24
C LEU A 288 17.05 26.23 -1.14
N ILE A 289 16.84 24.92 -1.28
CA ILE A 289 17.31 23.88 -0.36
C ILE A 289 17.27 22.52 -1.07
N GLN A 290 18.15 21.61 -0.68
CA GLN A 290 18.13 20.22 -1.14
C GLN A 290 18.56 19.28 -0.01
N GLN A 291 18.14 18.02 -0.11
CA GLN A 291 18.59 16.94 0.75
C GLN A 291 18.83 15.70 -0.09
N GLU A 292 19.87 14.97 0.27
CA GLU A 292 20.20 13.64 -0.26
C GLU A 292 20.38 12.71 0.94
N ILE A 293 19.75 11.55 0.90
CA ILE A 293 19.84 10.55 1.95
C ILE A 293 20.87 9.51 1.51
N VAL A 294 21.64 8.98 2.45
CA VAL A 294 22.48 7.80 2.21
C VAL A 294 21.61 6.62 1.74
N PRO A 295 22.17 5.63 1.04
CA PRO A 295 21.44 4.42 0.66
C PRO A 295 20.69 3.80 1.85
N LEU A 296 19.43 3.42 1.64
CA LEU A 296 18.59 2.82 2.67
C LEU A 296 19.23 1.53 3.20
N ASP A 297 19.14 1.34 4.52
CA ASP A 297 19.66 0.19 5.23
C ASP A 297 18.75 -1.04 5.16
N GLU A 298 17.46 -0.82 4.91
CA GLU A 298 16.42 -1.85 4.76
C GLU A 298 15.33 -1.37 3.79
N ASN A 299 14.48 -2.31 3.35
CA ASN A 299 13.29 -2.01 2.57
C ASN A 299 12.33 -1.11 3.38
N LYS A 300 11.58 -0.24 2.71
CA LYS A 300 10.58 0.63 3.34
C LYS A 300 9.25 0.51 2.62
N ASP A 301 8.26 -0.05 3.32
CA ASP A 301 6.86 -0.08 2.86
C ASP A 301 6.33 1.33 2.59
N GLN A 302 6.78 2.28 3.41
CA GLN A 302 6.52 3.70 3.28
C GLN A 302 7.68 4.53 3.83
N TYR A 303 7.96 5.67 3.19
CA TYR A 303 8.97 6.62 3.64
C TYR A 303 8.48 8.06 3.43
N LEU A 304 8.72 8.93 4.43
CA LEU A 304 8.41 10.35 4.34
C LEU A 304 9.71 11.16 4.31
N MET A 305 10.05 11.71 3.15
CA MET A 305 11.15 12.65 2.98
C MET A 305 10.64 14.09 3.06
N LEU A 306 11.37 14.94 3.78
CA LEU A 306 11.04 16.35 4.00
C LEU A 306 12.29 17.20 3.85
N VAL A 307 12.20 18.29 3.09
CA VAL A 307 13.24 19.34 3.08
C VAL A 307 12.59 20.70 3.17
N GLY A 308 13.12 21.62 3.97
CA GLY A 308 12.47 22.90 4.15
C GLY A 308 13.32 24.00 4.77
N ARG A 309 12.89 25.24 4.51
CA ARG A 309 13.58 26.45 4.95
C ARG A 309 12.58 27.42 5.59
N LYS A 310 12.96 28.01 6.71
CA LYS A 310 12.21 29.09 7.36
C LYS A 310 12.24 30.36 6.50
N ARG A 311 11.20 31.19 6.62
CA ARG A 311 11.10 32.47 5.93
C ARG A 311 12.32 33.34 6.22
N PRO A 312 12.99 33.88 5.19
CA PRO A 312 14.08 34.84 5.39
C PRO A 312 13.50 36.21 5.80
N PRO A 313 14.30 37.12 6.38
CA PRO A 313 13.82 38.43 6.84
C PRO A 313 13.10 39.27 5.77
N GLU A 314 13.55 39.18 4.52
CA GLU A 314 12.99 39.87 3.36
C GLU A 314 11.68 39.26 2.82
N GLY A 315 11.24 38.12 3.37
CA GLY A 315 10.08 37.38 2.88
C GLY A 315 10.38 36.46 1.70
N TRP A 316 9.39 35.73 1.21
CA TRP A 316 9.54 34.90 0.01
C TRP A 316 9.40 35.73 -1.26
N ALA A 317 10.18 35.36 -2.28
CA ALA A 317 9.97 35.92 -3.62
C ALA A 317 8.62 35.42 -4.15
N ALA A 318 7.84 36.31 -4.79
CA ALA A 318 6.63 35.89 -5.48
C ALA A 318 6.99 35.02 -6.70
N GLY A 319 6.11 34.08 -7.05
CA GLY A 319 6.27 33.19 -8.19
C GLY A 319 6.26 31.70 -7.84
N THR A 320 6.68 30.89 -8.81
CA THR A 320 6.60 29.43 -8.71
C THR A 320 7.81 28.83 -8.03
N TYR A 321 7.57 28.09 -6.96
CA TYR A 321 8.57 27.22 -6.35
C TYR A 321 8.36 25.80 -6.86
N ALA A 322 9.43 25.17 -7.31
CA ALA A 322 9.40 23.82 -7.87
C ALA A 322 10.21 22.86 -7.00
N ALA A 323 9.77 21.62 -6.91
CA ALA A 323 10.50 20.54 -6.27
C ALA A 323 10.67 19.35 -7.21
N GLU A 324 11.83 18.72 -7.11
CA GLU A 324 12.24 17.52 -7.86
C GLU A 324 12.68 16.46 -6.86
N TYR A 325 12.01 15.31 -6.89
CA TYR A 325 12.34 14.13 -6.11
C TYR A 325 12.79 12.99 -7.01
N THR A 326 13.85 12.32 -6.63
CA THR A 326 14.37 11.15 -7.35
C THR A 326 14.79 10.06 -6.37
N VAL A 327 14.54 8.81 -6.74
CA VAL A 327 15.15 7.62 -6.13
C VAL A 327 16.06 6.98 -7.16
N THR A 328 17.31 6.72 -6.79
CA THR A 328 18.24 5.93 -7.59
C THR A 328 18.49 4.56 -6.97
N ARG A 329 18.58 3.54 -7.82
CA ARG A 329 18.93 2.17 -7.48
C ARG A 329 19.99 1.71 -8.48
N ASP A 330 21.13 1.25 -7.98
CA ASP A 330 22.27 0.83 -8.81
C ASP A 330 22.68 1.88 -9.86
N GLY A 331 22.63 3.16 -9.48
CA GLY A 331 22.96 4.29 -10.34
C GLY A 331 21.90 4.68 -11.38
N LYS A 332 20.73 4.02 -11.41
CA LYS A 332 19.61 4.35 -12.31
C LYS A 332 18.46 4.99 -11.53
N THR A 333 17.84 6.02 -12.10
CA THR A 333 16.60 6.58 -11.54
C THR A 333 15.47 5.57 -11.70
N VAL A 334 14.86 5.17 -10.58
CA VAL A 334 13.75 4.21 -10.53
C VAL A 334 12.42 4.85 -10.11
N VAL A 335 12.47 5.98 -9.42
CA VAL A 335 11.30 6.79 -9.07
C VAL A 335 11.65 8.25 -9.30
N GLU A 336 10.74 9.00 -9.92
CA GLU A 336 10.87 10.44 -10.07
C GLU A 336 9.54 11.14 -9.85
N LYS A 337 9.58 12.35 -9.28
CA LYS A 337 8.41 13.19 -9.10
C LYS A 337 8.78 14.67 -9.11
N SER A 338 8.08 15.43 -9.95
CA SER A 338 8.13 16.89 -9.93
C SER A 338 6.80 17.46 -9.47
N PHE A 339 6.85 18.52 -8.67
CA PHE A 339 5.67 19.24 -8.18
C PHE A 339 6.02 20.69 -7.88
N SER A 340 5.03 21.57 -7.90
CA SER A 340 5.24 23.00 -7.66
C SER A 340 4.07 23.62 -6.94
N PHE A 341 4.30 24.80 -6.38
CA PHE A 341 3.23 25.69 -5.94
C PHE A 341 3.60 27.12 -6.31
N GLN A 342 2.59 27.99 -6.36
CA GLN A 342 2.75 29.39 -6.72
C GLN A 342 2.25 30.28 -5.59
N PHE A 343 3.04 31.30 -5.26
CA PHE A 343 2.60 32.46 -4.49
C PHE A 343 1.93 33.50 -5.38
#